data_AF-A0A351KYE2-F1
#
_entry.id   AF-A0A351KYE2-F1
#
_cell.length_a   1.000
_cell.length_b   1.000
_cell.length_c   1.000
_cell.angle_alpha   90.00
_cell.angle_beta   90.00
_cell.angle_gamma   90.00
#
_symmetry.space_group_name_H-M   'P 1'
#
loop_
_entity.id
_entity.type
_entity.pdbx_description
1 polymer ?
#
loop_
_entity_poly.entity_id
_entity_poly.type
_entity_poly.pdbx_seq_one_letter_code
_entity_poly.pdbx_strand_id
1 'polypeptide(L)'
;MTVATTTPTQAKTSNFKHLKCKECGAEYEAKALHVCELCFGPLEVAYDYDAIRRQVTRESIQSGPNSIWRYKQFLPVATDNVIDVGTGMTPLLHSHRLARR
;
A
#
# COMPACT_ATOMS: atom_id res chain seq x y z
N MET A 1 -9.13 14.02 -39.65
CA MET A 1 -9.09 12.82 -38.80
C MET A 1 -7.81 12.87 -37.99
N THR A 2 -7.83 13.55 -36.84
CA THR A 2 -6.66 13.70 -35.98
C THR A 2 -6.61 12.52 -35.02
N VAL A 3 -5.63 11.65 -35.26
CA VAL A 3 -5.38 10.47 -34.43
C VAL A 3 -4.80 10.95 -33.10
N ALA A 4 -5.45 10.59 -31.99
CA ALA A 4 -4.92 10.84 -30.66
C ALA A 4 -3.72 9.92 -30.42
N THR A 5 -2.54 10.51 -30.29
CA THR A 5 -1.32 9.82 -29.92
C THR A 5 -1.46 9.32 -28.48
N THR A 6 -1.68 8.03 -28.30
CA THR A 6 -1.64 7.37 -26.99
C THR A 6 -0.18 7.22 -26.56
N THR A 7 0.28 8.15 -25.72
CA THR A 7 1.57 8.01 -25.04
C THR A 7 1.51 6.79 -24.11
N PRO A 8 2.42 5.81 -24.21
CA PRO A 8 2.43 4.67 -23.31
C PRO A 8 2.78 5.14 -21.88
N THR A 9 1.87 4.90 -20.95
CA THR A 9 2.06 5.11 -19.52
C THR A 9 3.18 4.20 -19.03
N GLN A 10 4.32 4.77 -18.65
CA GLN A 10 5.45 4.03 -18.08
C GLN A 10 4.99 3.26 -16.84
N ALA A 11 5.32 1.96 -16.81
CA ALA A 11 4.98 1.04 -15.74
C ALA A 11 5.56 1.55 -14.41
N LYS A 12 4.65 1.92 -13.53
CA LYS A 12 4.89 2.54 -12.23
C LYS A 12 5.36 1.48 -11.24
N THR A 13 6.42 1.75 -10.50
CA THR A 13 7.08 0.78 -9.61
C THR A 13 6.24 0.53 -8.36
N SER A 14 5.20 -0.30 -8.48
CA SER A 14 4.42 -0.79 -7.34
C SER A 14 5.03 -2.07 -6.79
N ASN A 15 5.28 -2.12 -5.48
CA ASN A 15 5.76 -3.34 -4.81
C ASN A 15 4.65 -4.34 -4.47
N PHE A 16 3.49 -4.21 -5.13
CA PHE A 16 2.39 -5.16 -5.07
C PHE A 16 2.05 -5.63 -6.48
N LYS A 17 1.55 -6.87 -6.58
CA LYS A 17 1.32 -7.57 -7.85
C LYS A 17 -0.16 -7.65 -8.19
N HIS A 18 -0.97 -8.10 -7.22
CA HIS A 18 -2.37 -8.41 -7.39
C HIS A 18 -3.07 -8.43 -6.02
N LEU A 19 -4.38 -8.65 -6.03
CA LEU A 19 -5.14 -9.03 -4.85
C LEU A 19 -5.26 -10.56 -4.80
N LYS A 20 -5.32 -11.12 -3.60
CA LYS A 20 -5.46 -12.57 -3.37
C LYS A 20 -6.50 -12.81 -2.28
N CYS A 21 -7.45 -13.69 -2.54
CA CYS A 21 -8.40 -14.10 -1.52
C CYS A 21 -7.67 -14.85 -0.40
N LYS A 22 -7.93 -14.45 0.84
CA LYS A 22 -7.36 -15.09 2.03
C LYS A 22 -7.81 -16.54 2.18
N GLU A 23 -9.05 -16.84 1.83
CA GLU A 23 -9.68 -18.13 2.09
C GLU A 23 -9.40 -19.15 0.98
N CYS A 24 -9.69 -18.80 -0.28
CA CYS A 24 -9.58 -19.72 -1.41
C CYS A 24 -8.33 -19.51 -2.27
N GLY A 25 -7.58 -18.42 -2.06
CA GLY A 25 -6.36 -18.12 -2.81
C GLY A 25 -6.57 -17.58 -4.22
N ALA A 26 -7.81 -17.37 -4.66
CA ALA A 26 -8.11 -16.79 -5.97
C ALA A 26 -7.45 -15.42 -6.16
N GLU A 27 -6.89 -15.18 -7.34
CA GLU A 27 -6.16 -13.96 -7.68
C GLU A 27 -7.02 -12.99 -8.48
N TYR A 28 -6.88 -11.71 -8.17
CA TYR A 28 -7.65 -10.63 -8.77
C TYR A 28 -6.70 -9.49 -9.15
N GLU A 29 -7.01 -8.76 -10.20
CA GLU A 29 -6.28 -7.53 -10.53
C GLU A 29 -6.29 -6.55 -9.34
N ALA A 30 -5.21 -5.77 -9.19
CA ALA A 30 -5.07 -4.78 -8.12
C ALA A 30 -5.95 -3.54 -8.33
N LYS A 31 -7.27 -3.75 -8.16
CA LYS A 31 -8.33 -2.75 -8.22
C LYS A 31 -8.91 -2.50 -6.83
N ALA A 32 -9.80 -1.52 -6.72
CA ALA A 32 -10.54 -1.24 -5.48
C ALA A 32 -11.63 -2.31 -5.22
N LEU A 33 -11.20 -3.55 -4.99
CA LEU A 33 -12.02 -4.71 -4.65
C LEU A 33 -11.70 -5.17 -3.23
N HIS A 34 -12.69 -5.71 -2.53
CA HIS A 34 -12.53 -6.14 -1.14
C HIS A 34 -13.13 -7.53 -0.84
N VAL A 35 -13.95 -8.09 -1.76
CA VAL A 35 -14.62 -9.38 -1.60
C VAL A 35 -14.31 -10.29 -2.77
N CYS A 36 -14.04 -11.56 -2.48
CA CYS A 36 -13.90 -12.61 -3.47
C CYS A 36 -15.27 -13.06 -4.00
N GLU A 37 -15.44 -13.08 -5.32
CA GLU A 37 -16.68 -13.50 -5.99
C GLU A 37 -16.95 -15.01 -5.89
N LEU A 38 -15.94 -15.82 -5.55
CA LEU A 38 -16.04 -17.28 -5.51
C LEU A 38 -16.46 -17.81 -4.12
N CYS A 39 -15.95 -17.21 -3.06
CA CYS A 39 -16.16 -17.70 -1.69
C CYS A 39 -16.57 -16.61 -0.68
N PHE A 40 -16.79 -15.37 -1.14
CA PHE A 40 -17.13 -14.21 -0.31
C PHE A 40 -16.11 -13.88 0.79
N GLY A 41 -14.90 -14.43 0.70
CA GLY A 41 -13.79 -14.15 1.61
C GLY A 41 -13.14 -12.80 1.32
N PRO A 42 -12.38 -12.24 2.29
CA PRO A 42 -11.67 -10.97 2.10
C PRO A 42 -10.53 -11.11 1.08
N LEU A 43 -10.33 -10.05 0.29
CA LEU A 43 -9.16 -9.91 -0.58
C LEU A 43 -8.04 -9.17 0.17
N GLU A 44 -6.84 -9.74 0.14
CA GLU A 44 -5.62 -9.15 0.68
C GLU A 44 -4.65 -8.79 -0.47
N VAL A 45 -3.73 -7.86 -0.22
CA VAL A 45 -2.75 -7.43 -1.23
C VAL A 45 -1.58 -8.42 -1.27
N ALA A 46 -1.23 -8.90 -2.46
CA ALA A 46 -0.04 -9.71 -2.68
C ALA A 46 1.17 -8.82 -3.02
N TYR A 47 2.15 -8.78 -2.10
CA TYR A 47 3.36 -7.98 -2.21
C TYR A 47 4.54 -8.72 -2.86
N ASP A 48 5.42 -7.98 -3.54
CA ASP A 48 6.75 -8.45 -3.92
C ASP A 48 7.75 -8.17 -2.79
N TYR A 49 7.87 -9.11 -1.87
CA TYR A 49 8.77 -8.96 -0.72
C TYR A 49 10.24 -8.87 -1.10
N ASP A 50 10.66 -9.48 -2.22
CA ASP A 50 12.04 -9.39 -2.70
C ASP A 50 12.35 -7.99 -3.25
N ALA A 51 11.41 -7.36 -3.94
CA ALA A 51 11.52 -5.96 -4.35
C ALA A 51 11.58 -5.02 -3.14
N ILE A 52 10.65 -5.19 -2.17
CA ILE A 52 10.64 -4.41 -0.93
C ILE A 52 11.98 -4.53 -0.20
N ARG A 53 12.47 -5.76 -0.01
CA ARG A 53 13.73 -6.03 0.71
C ARG A 53 14.94 -5.35 0.06
N ARG A 54 14.94 -5.19 -1.26
CA ARG A 54 16.04 -4.55 -2.00
C ARG A 54 15.99 -3.02 -1.95
N GLN A 55 14.81 -2.43 -1.75
CA GLN A 55 14.60 -0.98 -1.90
C GLN A 55 14.36 -0.26 -0.58
N VAL A 56 13.80 -0.93 0.41
CA VAL A 56 13.35 -0.29 1.66
C VAL A 56 14.38 -0.51 2.76
N THR A 57 14.91 0.58 3.29
CA THR A 57 15.76 0.58 4.48
C THR A 57 15.12 1.40 5.60
N ARG A 58 15.70 1.32 6.80
CA ARG A 58 15.27 2.17 7.92
C ARG A 58 15.47 3.65 7.60
N GLU A 59 16.59 4.00 6.98
CA GLU A 59 16.98 5.36 6.61
C GLU A 59 16.04 5.93 5.56
N SER A 60 15.66 5.13 4.54
CA SER A 60 14.69 5.56 3.53
C SER A 60 13.34 5.89 4.16
N ILE A 61 12.86 5.04 5.09
CA ILE A 61 11.61 5.29 5.83
C ILE A 61 11.73 6.55 6.69
N GLN A 62 12.85 6.72 7.41
CA GLN A 62 13.05 7.86 8.31
C GLN A 62 13.13 9.20 7.56
N SER A 63 13.73 9.21 6.36
CA SER A 63 13.78 10.38 5.47
C SER A 63 12.44 10.77 4.86
N GLY A 64 11.44 9.88 4.92
CA GLY A 64 10.10 10.14 4.42
C GLY A 64 9.31 11.15 5.28
N PRO A 65 8.18 11.64 4.77
CA PRO A 65 7.35 12.63 5.47
C PRO A 65 6.87 12.12 6.83
N ASN A 66 6.47 13.04 7.71
CA ASN A 66 5.89 12.70 9.02
C ASN A 66 4.39 12.33 8.90
N SER A 67 4.10 11.36 8.04
CA SER A 67 2.76 10.80 7.79
C SER A 67 2.88 9.34 7.35
N ILE A 68 1.76 8.66 7.15
CA ILE A 68 1.71 7.27 6.66
C ILE A 68 2.48 7.10 5.33
N TRP A 69 2.61 8.16 4.55
CA TRP A 69 3.28 8.15 3.25
C TRP A 69 4.80 7.90 3.31
N ARG A 70 5.44 7.93 4.49
CA ARG A 70 6.82 7.40 4.60
C ARG A 70 6.93 5.90 4.34
N TYR A 71 5.81 5.18 4.44
CA TYR A 71 5.71 3.76 4.16
C TYR A 71 5.17 3.49 2.75
N LYS A 72 5.22 4.45 1.82
CA LYS A 72 4.65 4.35 0.47
C LYS A 72 4.99 3.03 -0.26
N GLN A 73 6.20 2.53 -0.07
CA GLN A 73 6.65 1.27 -0.68
C GLN A 73 5.90 0.01 -0.20
N PHE A 74 5.15 0.12 0.91
CA PHE A 74 4.26 -0.91 1.44
C PHE A 74 2.78 -0.61 1.19
N LEU A 75 2.43 0.57 0.69
CA LEU A 75 1.04 0.94 0.48
C LEU A 75 0.58 0.43 -0.89
N PRO A 76 -0.63 -0.16 -1.01
CA PRO A 76 -1.18 -0.66 -2.28
C PRO A 76 -1.74 0.49 -3.13
N VAL A 77 -0.93 1.53 -3.37
CA VAL A 77 -1.32 2.74 -4.09
C VAL A 77 -0.43 2.89 -5.31
N ALA A 78 -1.02 2.77 -6.50
CA ALA A 78 -0.28 2.88 -7.75
C ALA A 78 0.07 4.33 -8.13
N THR A 79 -0.58 5.34 -7.55
CA THR A 79 -0.38 6.76 -7.92
C THR A 79 0.65 7.46 -7.02
N ASP A 80 1.30 8.49 -7.57
CA ASP A 80 2.15 9.42 -6.80
C ASP A 80 1.38 10.66 -6.38
N ASN A 81 0.26 10.95 -7.05
CA ASN A 81 -0.64 12.04 -6.69
C ASN A 81 -1.58 11.54 -5.60
N VAL A 82 -1.19 11.78 -4.36
CA VAL A 82 -1.85 11.25 -3.17
C VAL A 82 -2.49 12.37 -2.39
N ILE A 83 -3.68 12.11 -1.83
CA ILE A 83 -4.34 13.02 -0.91
C ILE A 83 -3.84 12.67 0.49
N ASP A 84 -3.19 13.62 1.17
CA ASP A 84 -2.74 13.47 2.55
C ASP A 84 -3.41 14.52 3.44
N VAL A 85 -4.03 14.05 4.52
CA VAL A 85 -4.63 14.88 5.58
C VAL A 85 -3.78 14.85 6.85
N GLY A 86 -2.53 14.39 6.78
CA GLY A 86 -1.64 14.19 7.91
C GLY A 86 -1.89 12.86 8.64
N THR A 87 -2.36 11.83 7.92
CA THR A 87 -2.69 10.52 8.52
C THR A 87 -1.44 9.84 9.07
N GLY A 88 -1.57 9.18 10.22
CA GLY A 88 -0.49 8.44 10.87
C GLY A 88 0.17 9.25 11.99
N MET A 89 1.32 8.77 12.46
CA MET A 89 2.11 9.42 13.53
C MET A 89 1.30 9.75 14.78
N THR A 90 0.29 8.93 15.09
CA THR A 90 -0.51 9.05 16.29
C THR A 90 0.42 8.92 17.51
N PRO A 91 0.42 9.88 18.44
CA PRO A 91 1.32 9.83 19.59
C PRO A 91 1.12 8.57 20.43
N LEU A 92 2.22 7.91 20.78
CA LEU A 92 2.23 6.86 21.79
C LEU A 92 2.43 7.52 23.17
N LEU A 93 1.33 7.73 23.90
CA LEU A 93 1.35 8.39 25.20
C LEU A 93 1.57 7.38 26.33
N HIS A 94 2.54 7.66 27.21
CA HIS A 94 2.78 6.82 28.37
C HIS A 94 1.73 7.08 29.47
N SER A 95 0.92 6.06 29.78
CA SER A 95 -0.20 6.20 30.72
C SER A 95 0.23 5.98 32.18
N HIS A 96 0.94 6.95 32.74
CA HIS A 96 1.47 6.90 34.10
C HIS A 96 0.42 6.58 35.19
N ARG A 97 -0.82 7.04 35.05
CA ARG A 97 -1.87 6.82 36.07
C ARG A 97 -2.44 5.40 36.02
N LEU A 98 -2.65 4.87 34.82
CA LEU A 98 -3.20 3.52 34.63
C LEU A 98 -2.14 2.45 34.95
N ALA A 99 -0.87 2.69 34.61
CA ALA A 99 0.21 1.72 34.82
C ALA A 99 0.56 1.46 36.31
N ARG A 100 0.07 2.28 37.25
CA ARG A 100 0.32 2.13 38.70
C ARG A 100 -0.75 1.32 39.44
N ARG A 101 -1.82 0.92 38.76
CA ARG A 101 -2.88 0.04 39.32
C ARG A 101 -2.62 -1.38 38.87
#